data_AF-A0ABD2W9W8-F1
#
_entry.id   AF-A0ABD2W9W8-F1
#
_cell.length_a   1.000
_cell.length_b   1.000
_cell.length_c   1.000
_cell.angle_alpha   90.00
_cell.angle_beta   90.00
_cell.angle_gamma   90.00
#
_symmetry.space_group_name_H-M   'P 1'
#
loop_
_entity.id
_entity.type
_entity.pdbx_description
1 polymer ?
#
loop_
_entity_poly.entity_id
_entity_poly.type
_entity_poly.pdbx_seq_one_letter_code
_entity_poly.pdbx_strand_id
1 'polypeptide(L)'
;MSLEKEDCESITKEMKRLDKEIDKLNGYKFILPNKKVVLVKYEIYKTMFDGKCVNSLVDNQATSRRPMCLKTAHQFGNSSIDFTPKESSLSFGLSLLHAEIKAFKHLLHLSYRLELDPPGWDVHKFKERKFKIQRVLYERFGIKVDLCLQGHGTTNTGNLARRCFIDPKLFDTCLELDSKLVENLAYIILCFKSKQTLDLDKLEKFCHETYWYHYEKYKWSRMNPSTHKLLMHGCQISRKFPLPIQYFSEDSSEAWHKLNRRNFNNGSRQTSHANRILDVFNKAIYLSDPKISMVHLQNRLKFHRTKDYPDEVVDFFVRNTPKNTDDSEKQTTKDRDEDNSSETSDCDEVETMISAIAEQSRNNATELAEVKESLASMKERHTALC
;
A
#
# COMPACT_ATOMS: atom_id res chain seq x y z
N MET A 1 -6.16 -1.90 25.93
CA MET A 1 -6.18 -0.99 24.76
C MET A 1 -5.66 0.35 25.26
N SER A 2 -4.45 0.74 24.86
CA SER A 2 -3.85 2.02 25.25
C SER A 2 -4.32 3.13 24.31
N LEU A 3 -4.44 4.34 24.83
CA LEU A 3 -4.73 5.55 24.06
C LEU A 3 -3.55 6.49 24.21
N GLU A 4 -2.47 6.08 23.58
CA GLU A 4 -1.18 6.73 23.62
C GLU A 4 -0.76 7.03 22.19
N LYS A 5 -0.02 8.13 22.00
CA LYS A 5 0.52 8.45 20.69
C LYS A 5 1.65 7.46 20.38
N GLU A 6 1.68 6.94 19.16
CA GLU A 6 2.74 6.05 18.72
C GLU A 6 4.07 6.80 18.55
N ASP A 7 5.07 6.40 19.34
CA ASP A 7 6.45 6.87 19.29
C ASP A 7 7.45 5.71 19.44
N CYS A 8 8.75 5.99 19.25
CA CYS A 8 9.78 4.95 19.29
C CYS A 8 9.87 4.23 20.65
N GLU A 9 9.64 4.95 21.75
CA GLU A 9 9.74 4.40 23.10
C GLU A 9 8.56 3.47 23.40
N SER A 10 7.33 3.92 23.14
CA SER A 10 6.11 3.12 23.27
C SER A 10 6.16 1.86 22.41
N ILE A 11 6.60 1.95 21.15
CA ILE A 11 6.76 0.78 20.26
C ILE A 11 7.73 -0.24 20.87
N THR A 12 8.90 0.22 21.33
CA THR A 12 9.93 -0.66 21.87
C THR A 12 9.50 -1.28 23.20
N LYS A 13 8.84 -0.51 24.06
CA LYS A 13 8.29 -0.96 25.34
C LYS A 13 7.22 -2.02 25.14
N GLU A 14 6.25 -1.77 24.25
CA GLU A 14 5.18 -2.72 23.96
C GLU A 14 5.70 -3.99 23.29
N MET A 15 6.68 -3.89 22.38
CA MET A 15 7.32 -5.08 21.80
C MET A 15 8.00 -5.92 22.88
N LYS A 16 8.78 -5.30 23.79
CA LYS A 16 9.42 -6.03 24.91
C LYS A 16 8.40 -6.66 25.85
N ARG A 17 7.24 -6.03 26.07
CA ARG A 17 6.14 -6.61 26.85
C ARG A 17 5.56 -7.84 26.16
N LEU A 18 5.25 -7.72 24.87
CA LEU A 18 4.71 -8.81 24.06
C LEU A 18 5.68 -9.99 23.96
N ASP A 19 6.97 -9.74 23.75
CA ASP A 19 7.98 -10.82 23.69
C ASP A 19 8.01 -11.63 24.99
N LYS A 20 7.96 -10.96 26.15
CA LYS A 20 7.86 -11.65 27.46
C LYS A 20 6.57 -12.46 27.63
N GLU A 21 5.47 -12.04 27.01
CA GLU A 21 4.21 -12.79 27.04
C GLU A 21 4.25 -13.99 26.10
N ILE A 22 4.83 -13.81 24.92
CA ILE A 22 5.03 -14.85 23.91
C ILE A 22 5.94 -15.96 24.45
N ASP A 23 7.04 -15.61 25.10
CA ASP A 23 7.97 -16.56 25.71
C ASP A 23 7.32 -17.42 26.81
N LYS A 24 6.24 -16.92 27.41
CA LYS A 24 5.46 -17.62 28.46
C LYS A 24 4.30 -18.44 27.90
N LEU A 25 4.05 -18.42 26.59
CA LEU A 25 2.94 -19.16 25.99
C LEU A 25 3.21 -20.66 26.06
N ASN A 26 2.35 -21.35 26.81
CA ASN A 26 2.33 -22.80 26.82
C ASN A 26 1.35 -23.32 25.75
N GLY A 27 1.69 -24.48 25.19
CA GLY A 27 0.76 -25.18 24.30
C GLY A 27 -0.54 -25.53 25.01
N TYR A 28 -1.65 -25.53 24.26
CA TYR A 28 -2.95 -25.87 24.80
C TYR A 28 -3.29 -27.34 24.50
N LYS A 29 -3.77 -28.06 25.51
CA LYS A 29 -4.16 -29.47 25.38
C LYS A 29 -5.64 -29.60 25.74
N PHE A 30 -6.41 -30.22 24.84
CA PHE A 30 -7.80 -30.54 25.11
C PHE A 30 -8.18 -31.91 24.56
N ILE A 31 -9.25 -32.47 25.11
CA ILE A 31 -9.75 -33.81 24.78
C ILE A 31 -11.04 -33.62 23.99
N LEU A 32 -11.08 -34.21 22.79
CA LEU A 32 -12.28 -34.24 21.97
C LEU A 32 -13.30 -35.25 22.54
N PRO A 33 -14.60 -35.13 22.19
CA PRO A 33 -15.64 -36.07 22.65
C PRO A 33 -15.33 -37.54 22.31
N ASN A 34 -14.57 -37.78 21.24
CA ASN A 34 -14.09 -39.11 20.84
C ASN A 34 -12.84 -39.59 21.60
N LYS A 35 -12.51 -38.96 22.74
CA LYS A 35 -11.34 -39.24 23.59
C LYS A 35 -9.97 -39.02 22.93
N LYS A 36 -9.91 -38.45 21.71
CA LYS A 36 -8.63 -38.07 21.10
C LYS A 36 -8.09 -36.82 21.80
N VAL A 37 -6.79 -36.82 22.04
CA VAL A 37 -6.06 -35.71 22.63
C VAL A 37 -5.51 -34.83 21.51
N VAL A 38 -5.83 -33.54 21.53
CA VAL A 38 -5.26 -32.56 20.62
C VAL A 38 -4.27 -31.69 21.40
N LEU A 39 -3.07 -31.53 20.85
CA LEU A 39 -2.05 -30.62 21.36
C LEU A 39 -1.86 -29.49 20.34
N VAL A 40 -2.08 -28.26 20.79
CA VAL A 40 -1.90 -27.05 19.99
C VAL A 40 -0.62 -26.38 20.43
N LYS A 41 0.29 -26.13 19.48
CA LYS A 41 1.48 -25.30 19.66
C LYS A 41 1.27 -23.98 18.94
N TYR A 42 1.83 -22.91 19.49
CA TYR A 42 1.72 -21.57 18.95
C TYR A 42 3.06 -21.12 18.38
N GLU A 43 3.03 -20.58 17.18
CA GLU A 43 4.15 -19.91 16.53
C GLU A 43 3.68 -18.54 16.07
N ILE A 44 4.38 -17.48 16.50
CA ILE A 44 3.92 -16.11 16.34
C ILE A 44 4.88 -15.35 15.43
N TYR A 45 4.33 -14.82 14.34
CA TYR A 45 5.05 -14.01 13.36
C TYR A 45 4.65 -12.54 13.50
N LYS A 46 5.63 -11.70 13.79
CA LYS A 46 5.42 -10.28 14.10
C LYS A 46 5.60 -9.42 12.83
N THR A 47 4.65 -9.52 11.91
CA THR A 47 4.78 -8.95 10.55
C THR A 47 3.86 -7.77 10.26
N MET A 48 2.85 -7.54 11.10
CA MET A 48 1.82 -6.53 10.88
C MET A 48 2.28 -5.15 11.38
N PHE A 49 3.46 -4.72 10.92
CA PHE A 49 4.06 -3.44 11.25
C PHE A 49 4.26 -2.56 10.02
N ASP A 50 4.00 -1.28 10.19
CA ASP A 50 4.48 -0.20 9.32
C ASP A 50 6.02 -0.19 9.30
N GLY A 51 6.62 0.16 8.17
CA GLY A 51 8.05 0.43 8.04
C GLY A 51 8.60 1.45 9.05
N LYS A 52 7.81 2.41 9.54
CA LYS A 52 8.18 3.31 10.65
C LYS A 52 8.39 2.53 11.95
N CYS A 53 7.44 1.66 12.31
CA CYS A 53 7.58 0.79 13.48
C CYS A 53 8.78 -0.14 13.35
N VAL A 54 8.99 -0.72 12.16
CA VAL A 54 10.15 -1.58 11.90
C VAL A 54 11.47 -0.81 12.09
N ASN A 55 11.55 0.45 11.64
CA ASN A 55 12.74 1.27 11.85
C ASN A 55 13.06 1.46 13.34
N SER A 56 12.05 1.73 14.17
CA SER A 56 12.21 1.82 15.62
C SER A 56 12.71 0.50 16.22
N LEU A 57 12.20 -0.64 15.74
CA LEU A 57 12.53 -1.97 16.26
C LEU A 57 13.93 -2.47 15.89
N VAL A 58 14.53 -1.97 14.81
CA VAL A 58 15.89 -2.35 14.38
C VAL A 58 16.95 -1.30 14.76
N ASP A 59 16.60 -0.35 15.63
CA ASP A 59 17.44 0.81 16.00
C ASP A 59 17.92 1.64 14.79
N ASN A 60 17.11 1.70 13.74
CA ASN A 60 17.39 2.54 12.58
C ASN A 60 16.80 3.94 12.80
N GLN A 61 17.64 4.86 13.27
CA GLN A 61 17.25 6.24 13.57
C GLN A 61 16.85 7.06 12.32
N ALA A 62 17.21 6.62 11.11
CA ALA A 62 16.95 7.35 9.88
C ALA A 62 15.86 6.66 9.05
N THR A 63 14.71 7.31 8.89
CA THR A 63 13.64 6.86 7.96
C THR A 63 14.07 6.84 6.50
N SER A 64 15.14 7.56 6.17
CA SER A 64 15.78 7.58 4.84
C SER A 64 16.67 6.36 4.57
N ARG A 65 17.11 5.65 5.61
CA ARG A 65 17.83 4.37 5.51
C ARG A 65 16.84 3.23 5.61
N ARG A 66 17.13 2.11 4.95
CA ARG A 66 16.26 0.94 5.03
C ARG A 66 16.61 0.03 6.20
N PRO A 67 15.61 -0.47 6.95
CA PRO A 67 15.88 -1.33 8.09
C PRO A 67 16.46 -2.70 7.68
N MET A 68 16.31 -3.08 6.40
CA MET A 68 16.80 -4.35 5.86
C MET A 68 18.31 -4.31 5.58
N CYS A 69 18.76 -3.42 4.69
CA CYS A 69 20.14 -3.32 4.22
C CYS A 69 20.90 -2.09 4.75
N LEU A 70 20.25 -1.23 5.55
CA LEU A 70 20.78 0.03 6.10
C LEU A 70 21.27 1.05 5.06
N LYS A 71 20.92 0.85 3.78
CA LYS A 71 21.27 1.76 2.69
C LYS A 71 20.22 2.85 2.48
N THR A 72 20.67 3.99 1.98
CA THR A 72 19.83 5.13 1.61
C THR A 72 19.45 5.08 0.13
N ALA A 73 18.40 5.81 -0.26
CA ALA A 73 18.00 5.90 -1.66
C ALA A 73 19.10 6.46 -2.60
N HIS A 74 20.08 7.20 -2.06
CA HIS A 74 21.23 7.70 -2.82
C HIS A 74 22.20 6.61 -3.26
N GLN A 75 22.20 5.47 -2.56
CA GLN A 75 23.07 4.33 -2.81
C GLN A 75 22.45 3.34 -3.79
N PHE A 76 21.16 3.46 -4.09
CA PHE A 76 20.48 2.57 -5.02
C PHE A 76 20.93 2.81 -6.46
N GLY A 77 20.98 1.74 -7.26
CA GLY A 77 21.47 1.77 -8.64
C GLY A 77 22.99 1.70 -8.76
N ASN A 78 23.73 1.60 -7.66
CA ASN A 78 25.16 1.39 -7.66
C ASN A 78 25.49 -0.10 -7.50
N SER A 79 26.07 -0.71 -8.55
CA SER A 79 26.45 -2.13 -8.58
C SER A 79 27.54 -2.51 -7.58
N SER A 80 28.34 -1.55 -7.13
CA SER A 80 29.42 -1.79 -6.16
C SER A 80 28.93 -1.86 -4.71
N ILE A 81 27.65 -1.57 -4.46
CA ILE A 81 27.08 -1.57 -3.12
C ILE A 81 26.44 -2.91 -2.83
N ASP A 82 26.91 -3.55 -1.78
CA ASP A 82 26.28 -4.74 -1.24
C ASP A 82 24.97 -4.38 -0.52
N PHE A 83 23.89 -5.03 -0.95
CA PHE A 83 22.55 -4.91 -0.37
C PHE A 83 22.22 -6.09 0.55
N THR A 84 23.18 -6.85 1.06
CA THR A 84 22.89 -7.97 1.99
C THR A 84 22.04 -7.51 3.18
N PRO A 85 20.90 -8.17 3.46
CA PRO A 85 20.02 -7.80 4.56
C PRO A 85 20.57 -8.25 5.92
N LYS A 86 20.21 -7.53 6.98
CA LYS A 86 20.38 -8.01 8.36
C LYS A 86 19.38 -9.14 8.61
N GLU A 87 19.84 -10.34 8.95
CA GLU A 87 18.98 -11.53 9.15
C GLU A 87 17.76 -11.27 10.06
N SER A 88 17.96 -10.58 11.18
CA SER A 88 16.88 -10.27 12.13
C SER A 88 15.75 -9.43 11.51
N SER A 89 16.07 -8.61 10.50
CA SER A 89 15.12 -7.69 9.86
C SER A 89 14.15 -8.40 8.91
N LEU A 90 14.52 -9.57 8.37
CA LEU A 90 13.69 -10.32 7.43
C LEU A 90 12.39 -10.86 8.06
N SER A 91 12.36 -10.94 9.40
CA SER A 91 11.20 -11.43 10.17
C SER A 91 10.02 -10.44 10.24
N PHE A 92 10.21 -9.17 9.88
CA PHE A 92 9.18 -8.13 10.00
C PHE A 92 8.22 -8.04 8.79
N GLY A 93 8.23 -9.04 7.91
CA GLY A 93 7.32 -9.10 6.76
C GLY A 93 7.58 -8.03 5.70
N LEU A 94 6.72 -7.98 4.68
CA LEU A 94 6.95 -7.17 3.47
C LEU A 94 6.24 -5.80 3.48
N SER A 95 5.16 -5.64 4.26
CA SER A 95 4.27 -4.45 4.24
C SER A 95 3.73 -4.19 2.82
N LEU A 96 3.04 -5.18 2.24
CA LEU A 96 2.62 -5.19 0.83
C LEU A 96 1.73 -4.02 0.43
N LEU A 97 0.86 -3.57 1.34
CA LEU A 97 0.00 -2.41 1.12
C LEU A 97 0.83 -1.15 0.83
N HIS A 98 1.79 -0.88 1.71
CA HIS A 98 2.71 0.24 1.54
C HIS A 98 3.62 0.04 0.33
N ALA A 99 4.05 -1.18 0.02
CA ALA A 99 4.84 -1.46 -1.17
C ALA A 99 4.09 -1.08 -2.46
N GLU A 100 2.82 -1.47 -2.58
CA GLU A 100 1.94 -1.15 -3.72
C GLU A 100 1.69 0.36 -3.84
N ILE A 101 1.30 1.02 -2.75
CA ILE A 101 1.06 2.48 -2.74
C ILE A 101 2.33 3.25 -3.12
N LYS A 102 3.49 2.83 -2.62
CA LYS A 102 4.75 3.53 -2.89
C LYS A 102 5.29 3.25 -4.30
N ALA A 103 5.08 2.05 -4.84
CA ALA A 103 5.36 1.75 -6.24
C ALA A 103 4.49 2.61 -7.18
N PHE A 104 3.18 2.71 -6.89
CA PHE A 104 2.26 3.57 -7.62
C PHE A 104 2.71 5.04 -7.58
N LYS A 105 3.02 5.58 -6.40
CA LYS A 105 3.56 6.94 -6.24
C LYS A 105 4.85 7.15 -7.02
N HIS A 106 5.74 6.16 -7.03
CA HIS A 106 7.00 6.23 -7.76
C HIS A 106 6.78 6.38 -9.27
N LEU A 107 5.86 5.59 -9.84
CA LEU A 107 5.50 5.70 -11.26
C LEU A 107 4.87 7.05 -11.58
N LEU A 108 4.00 7.58 -10.71
CA LEU A 108 3.47 8.94 -10.89
C LEU A 108 4.58 10.00 -10.91
N HIS A 109 5.51 9.95 -9.95
CA HIS A 109 6.61 10.89 -9.89
C HIS A 109 7.62 10.75 -11.03
N LEU A 110 7.81 9.53 -11.56
CA LEU A 110 8.56 9.31 -12.80
C LEU A 110 7.87 10.02 -13.96
N SER A 111 6.58 9.77 -14.13
CA SER A 111 5.77 10.37 -15.20
C SER A 111 5.82 11.88 -15.13
N TYR A 112 5.56 12.51 -13.97
CA TYR A 112 5.51 13.97 -13.85
C TYR A 112 6.82 14.67 -14.27
N ARG A 113 7.96 13.99 -14.15
CA ARG A 113 9.29 14.58 -14.36
C ARG A 113 9.92 14.18 -15.69
N LEU A 114 9.22 13.41 -16.51
CA LEU A 114 9.77 12.86 -17.74
C LEU A 114 10.24 13.95 -18.72
N GLU A 115 9.54 15.08 -18.76
CA GLU A 115 9.84 16.23 -19.65
C GLU A 115 10.82 17.24 -19.04
N LEU A 116 11.31 17.03 -17.81
CA LEU A 116 12.22 17.97 -17.17
C LEU A 116 13.67 17.74 -17.60
N ASP A 117 14.37 18.82 -17.94
CA ASP A 117 15.81 18.82 -18.14
C ASP A 117 16.50 19.97 -17.35
N PRO A 118 17.33 19.66 -16.32
CA PRO A 118 17.54 18.35 -15.73
C PRO A 118 16.31 17.92 -14.90
N PRO A 119 16.04 16.61 -14.79
CA PRO A 119 14.98 16.09 -13.94
C PRO A 119 15.23 16.42 -12.46
N GLY A 120 14.58 17.49 -12.01
CA GLY A 120 14.72 18.06 -10.67
C GLY A 120 13.59 17.69 -9.72
N TRP A 121 13.77 18.04 -8.44
CA TRP A 121 12.76 17.85 -7.38
C TRP A 121 11.89 19.09 -7.15
N ASP A 122 12.07 20.13 -7.96
CA ASP A 122 11.31 21.37 -7.87
C ASP A 122 9.87 21.16 -8.36
N VAL A 123 8.92 21.33 -7.45
CA VAL A 123 7.48 21.10 -7.67
C VAL A 123 6.90 22.07 -8.69
N HIS A 124 7.44 23.27 -8.79
CA HIS A 124 6.94 24.27 -9.74
C HIS A 124 7.21 23.85 -11.18
N LYS A 125 8.31 23.13 -11.42
CA LYS A 125 8.74 22.75 -12.78
C LYS A 125 7.87 21.68 -13.41
N PHE A 126 7.24 20.80 -12.63
CA PHE A 126 6.40 19.71 -13.15
C PHE A 126 4.89 19.91 -12.93
N LYS A 127 4.44 21.09 -12.48
CA LYS A 127 3.03 21.33 -12.13
C LYS A 127 2.08 21.10 -13.32
N GLU A 128 2.47 21.56 -14.51
CA GLU A 128 1.67 21.41 -15.74
C GLU A 128 1.53 19.95 -16.14
N ARG A 129 2.64 19.21 -16.21
CA ARG A 129 2.63 17.78 -16.52
C ARG A 129 1.88 16.97 -15.46
N LYS A 130 2.04 17.30 -14.17
CA LYS A 130 1.24 16.69 -13.09
C LYS A 130 -0.25 16.87 -13.34
N PHE A 131 -0.71 18.08 -13.68
CA PHE A 131 -2.11 18.34 -13.97
C PHE A 131 -2.61 17.56 -15.19
N LYS A 132 -1.81 17.51 -16.28
CA LYS A 132 -2.11 16.70 -17.47
C LYS A 132 -2.31 15.23 -17.11
N ILE A 133 -1.38 14.62 -16.38
CA ILE A 133 -1.44 13.22 -15.98
C ILE A 133 -2.62 12.96 -15.03
N GLN A 134 -2.87 13.85 -14.06
CA GLN A 134 -4.04 13.75 -13.18
C GLN A 134 -5.36 13.75 -13.97
N ARG A 135 -5.48 14.60 -14.99
CA ARG A 135 -6.66 14.65 -15.86
C ARG A 135 -6.83 13.36 -16.66
N VAL A 136 -5.76 12.86 -17.28
CA VAL A 136 -5.78 11.61 -18.06
C VAL A 136 -6.19 10.43 -17.18
N LEU A 137 -5.65 10.34 -15.96
CA LEU A 137 -6.03 9.28 -15.01
C LEU A 137 -7.48 9.40 -14.56
N TYR A 138 -8.01 10.62 -14.40
CA TYR A 138 -9.42 10.82 -14.12
C TYR A 138 -10.30 10.38 -15.29
N GLU A 139 -9.96 10.76 -16.51
CA GLU A 139 -10.73 10.41 -17.72
C GLU A 139 -10.71 8.90 -18.00
N ARG A 140 -9.57 8.23 -17.83
CA ARG A 140 -9.39 6.81 -18.19
C ARG A 140 -9.75 5.84 -17.06
N PHE A 141 -9.44 6.17 -15.82
CA PHE A 141 -9.66 5.31 -14.66
C PHE A 141 -10.77 5.83 -13.73
N GLY A 142 -11.27 7.05 -13.89
CA GLY A 142 -12.24 7.64 -12.96
C GLY A 142 -11.65 7.88 -11.58
N ILE A 143 -10.37 8.26 -11.50
CA ILE A 143 -9.64 8.40 -10.24
C ILE A 143 -9.01 9.77 -10.05
N LYS A 144 -9.01 10.25 -8.80
CA LYS A 144 -8.37 11.51 -8.41
C LYS A 144 -7.11 11.23 -7.58
N VAL A 145 -5.95 11.50 -8.14
CA VAL A 145 -4.63 11.17 -7.56
C VAL A 145 -3.91 12.42 -7.04
N ASP A 146 -3.03 12.26 -6.05
CA ASP A 146 -2.19 13.32 -5.46
C ASP A 146 -2.93 14.58 -4.97
N LEU A 147 -4.13 14.40 -4.43
CA LEU A 147 -4.83 15.44 -3.70
C LEU A 147 -4.56 15.28 -2.20
N CYS A 148 -4.16 16.37 -1.54
CA CYS A 148 -4.07 16.42 -0.08
C CYS A 148 -5.42 16.91 0.45
N LEU A 149 -6.13 16.06 1.18
CA LEU A 149 -7.39 16.42 1.82
C LEU A 149 -7.09 16.85 3.27
N GLN A 150 -7.58 18.01 3.69
CA GLN A 150 -7.32 18.52 5.05
C GLN A 150 -7.92 17.55 6.10
N GLY A 151 -7.13 17.16 7.10
CA GLY A 151 -7.53 16.14 8.08
C GLY A 151 -7.47 14.69 7.58
N HIS A 152 -7.16 14.47 6.31
CA HIS A 152 -6.98 13.17 5.70
C HIS A 152 -5.56 13.04 5.11
N GLY A 153 -5.15 11.80 4.82
CA GLY A 153 -3.92 11.56 4.07
C GLY A 153 -4.02 12.04 2.62
N THR A 154 -2.99 11.73 1.83
CA THR A 154 -3.06 11.88 0.37
C THR A 154 -4.14 10.96 -0.21
N THR A 155 -4.83 11.36 -1.28
CA THR A 155 -5.81 10.49 -1.94
C THR A 155 -5.21 9.20 -2.48
N ASN A 156 -3.90 9.09 -2.63
CA ASN A 156 -3.21 7.87 -3.06
C ASN A 156 -3.33 6.72 -2.03
N THR A 157 -4.49 6.06 -2.04
CA THR A 157 -4.81 4.89 -1.20
C THR A 157 -4.48 3.58 -1.90
N GLY A 158 -4.46 2.48 -1.14
CA GLY A 158 -4.26 1.14 -1.70
C GLY A 158 -5.35 0.74 -2.72
N ASN A 159 -6.57 1.23 -2.56
CA ASN A 159 -7.65 0.96 -3.53
C ASN A 159 -7.38 1.60 -4.89
N LEU A 160 -6.86 2.83 -4.89
CA LEU A 160 -6.48 3.54 -6.12
C LEU A 160 -5.32 2.86 -6.84
N ALA A 161 -4.25 2.55 -6.11
CA ALA A 161 -3.11 1.83 -6.66
C ALA A 161 -3.54 0.47 -7.24
N ARG A 162 -4.40 -0.27 -6.54
CA ARG A 162 -4.93 -1.56 -7.02
C ARG A 162 -5.71 -1.42 -8.33
N ARG A 163 -6.54 -0.38 -8.48
CA ARG A 163 -7.30 -0.15 -9.73
C ARG A 163 -6.38 0.10 -10.92
N CYS A 164 -5.30 0.86 -10.73
CA CYS A 164 -4.32 1.10 -11.79
C CYS A 164 -3.54 -0.16 -12.17
N PHE A 165 -3.11 -0.96 -11.20
CA PHE A 165 -2.32 -2.17 -11.47
C PHE A 165 -3.14 -3.37 -12.00
N ILE A 166 -4.48 -3.28 -12.04
CA ILE A 166 -5.31 -4.29 -12.71
C ILE A 166 -5.10 -4.26 -14.23
N ASP A 167 -4.93 -3.07 -14.79
CA ASP A 167 -4.64 -2.87 -16.22
C ASP A 167 -3.32 -2.08 -16.39
N PRO A 168 -2.16 -2.76 -16.27
CA PRO A 168 -0.87 -2.10 -16.32
C PRO A 168 -0.57 -1.47 -17.69
N LYS A 169 -1.15 -2.01 -18.78
CA LYS A 169 -1.01 -1.47 -20.13
C LYS A 169 -1.73 -0.14 -20.28
N LEU A 170 -2.98 -0.07 -19.84
CA LEU A 170 -3.67 1.23 -19.82
C LEU A 170 -2.94 2.22 -18.92
N PHE A 171 -2.40 1.75 -17.80
CA PHE A 171 -1.70 2.60 -16.85
C PHE A 171 -0.39 3.17 -17.41
N ASP A 172 0.44 2.36 -18.07
CA ASP A 172 1.68 2.84 -18.70
C ASP A 172 1.41 3.92 -19.75
N THR A 173 0.32 3.75 -20.51
CA THR A 173 -0.05 4.63 -21.61
C THR A 173 -0.55 5.95 -21.06
N CYS A 174 -1.31 5.92 -19.96
CA CYS A 174 -1.72 7.12 -19.23
C CYS A 174 -0.53 7.88 -18.63
N LEU A 175 0.50 7.17 -18.18
CA LEU A 175 1.69 7.76 -17.58
C LEU A 175 2.76 8.17 -18.61
N GLU A 176 2.62 7.74 -19.86
CA GLU A 176 3.64 7.89 -20.91
C GLU A 176 5.00 7.32 -20.46
N LEU A 177 4.98 6.15 -19.82
CA LEU A 177 6.17 5.45 -19.33
C LEU A 177 6.42 4.16 -20.12
N ASP A 178 7.65 3.64 -20.01
CA ASP A 178 8.04 2.34 -20.56
C ASP A 178 7.16 1.19 -20.00
N SER A 179 6.41 0.55 -20.90
CA SER A 179 5.45 -0.51 -20.57
C SER A 179 6.05 -1.65 -19.76
N LYS A 180 7.26 -2.09 -20.14
CA LYS A 180 7.93 -3.21 -19.47
C LYS A 180 8.17 -2.92 -17.99
N LEU A 181 8.54 -1.69 -17.61
CA LEU A 181 8.74 -1.36 -16.20
C LEU A 181 7.41 -1.41 -15.41
N VAL A 182 6.35 -0.84 -15.98
CA VAL A 182 5.04 -0.74 -15.31
C VAL A 182 4.41 -2.13 -15.16
N GLU A 183 4.42 -2.93 -16.22
CA GLU A 183 3.94 -4.31 -16.23
C GLU A 183 4.72 -5.18 -15.25
N ASN A 184 6.07 -5.16 -15.28
CA ASN A 184 6.88 -5.96 -14.36
C ASN A 184 6.56 -5.62 -12.89
N LEU A 185 6.43 -4.34 -12.54
CA LEU A 185 6.07 -3.94 -11.17
C LEU A 185 4.67 -4.42 -10.79
N ALA A 186 3.70 -4.32 -11.70
CA ALA A 186 2.34 -4.81 -11.47
C ALA A 186 2.33 -6.34 -11.26
N TYR A 187 3.05 -7.09 -12.09
CA TYR A 187 3.15 -8.54 -12.00
C TYR A 187 3.86 -9.00 -10.73
N ILE A 188 4.95 -8.35 -10.32
CA ILE A 188 5.66 -8.66 -9.07
C ILE A 188 4.74 -8.43 -7.87
N ILE A 189 4.04 -7.30 -7.82
CA ILE A 189 3.06 -7.01 -6.76
C ILE A 189 1.95 -8.06 -6.78
N LEU A 190 1.44 -8.42 -7.95
CA LEU A 190 0.37 -9.43 -8.09
C LEU A 190 0.84 -10.82 -7.63
N CYS A 191 2.07 -11.21 -7.93
CA CYS A 191 2.68 -12.47 -7.46
C CYS A 191 2.64 -12.54 -5.93
N PHE A 192 3.21 -11.55 -5.24
CA PHE A 192 3.23 -11.55 -3.77
C PHE A 192 1.83 -11.49 -3.14
N LYS A 193 0.84 -10.91 -3.85
CA LYS A 193 -0.56 -10.81 -3.41
C LYS A 193 -1.41 -12.03 -3.78
N SER A 194 -0.91 -12.94 -4.63
CA SER A 194 -1.69 -14.02 -5.24
C SER A 194 -2.20 -15.09 -4.25
N LYS A 195 -1.72 -15.07 -2.99
CA LYS A 195 -1.95 -16.12 -1.99
C LYS A 195 -1.55 -17.53 -2.46
N GLN A 196 -0.86 -17.64 -3.60
CA GLN A 196 -0.33 -18.90 -4.13
C GLN A 196 1.09 -19.13 -3.61
N THR A 197 1.52 -20.39 -3.63
CA THR A 197 2.92 -20.73 -3.41
C THR A 197 3.74 -20.33 -4.63
N LEU A 198 4.79 -19.54 -4.41
CA LEU A 198 5.61 -18.96 -5.46
C LEU A 198 6.96 -19.69 -5.57
N ASP A 199 7.45 -19.84 -6.80
CA ASP A 199 8.85 -20.13 -7.08
C ASP A 199 9.67 -18.86 -6.80
N LEU A 200 10.23 -18.80 -5.59
CA LEU A 200 10.91 -17.61 -5.10
C LEU A 200 12.25 -17.36 -5.80
N ASP A 201 12.93 -18.40 -6.30
CA ASP A 201 14.22 -18.26 -6.96
C ASP A 201 14.05 -17.65 -8.36
N LYS A 202 13.04 -18.14 -9.09
CA LYS A 202 12.65 -17.56 -10.38
C LYS A 202 12.14 -16.13 -10.23
N LEU A 203 11.29 -15.88 -9.22
CA LEU A 203 10.78 -14.53 -8.95
C LEU A 203 11.89 -13.56 -8.51
N GLU A 204 12.86 -14.01 -7.71
CA GLU A 204 13.98 -13.17 -7.26
C GLU A 204 14.82 -12.69 -8.43
N LYS A 205 15.11 -13.57 -9.41
CA LYS A 205 15.79 -13.19 -10.64
C LYS A 205 15.01 -12.12 -11.40
N PHE A 206 13.71 -12.32 -11.59
CA PHE A 206 12.84 -11.35 -12.28
C PHE A 206 12.78 -10.00 -11.56
N CYS A 207 12.73 -10.00 -10.23
CA CYS A 207 12.79 -8.80 -9.42
C CYS A 207 14.11 -8.03 -9.57
N HIS A 208 15.25 -8.74 -9.57
CA HIS A 208 16.57 -8.13 -9.77
C HIS A 208 16.73 -7.56 -11.18
N GLU A 209 16.29 -8.27 -12.21
CA GLU A 209 16.28 -7.77 -13.59
C GLU A 209 15.44 -6.49 -13.71
N THR A 210 14.25 -6.48 -13.08
CA THR A 210 13.37 -5.30 -13.05
C THR A 210 14.01 -4.11 -12.31
N TYR A 211 14.73 -4.38 -11.22
CA TYR A 211 15.47 -3.36 -10.48
C TYR A 211 16.53 -2.68 -11.35
N TRP A 212 17.35 -3.45 -12.05
CA TRP A 212 18.39 -2.90 -12.92
C TRP A 212 17.80 -2.22 -14.16
N TYR A 213 16.73 -2.77 -14.72
CA TYR A 213 16.04 -2.17 -15.86
C TYR A 213 15.48 -0.76 -15.55
N HIS A 214 14.97 -0.55 -14.33
CA HIS A 214 14.59 0.78 -13.86
C HIS A 214 15.76 1.77 -13.93
N TYR A 215 16.94 1.37 -13.44
CA TYR A 215 18.13 2.23 -13.44
C TYR A 215 18.77 2.37 -14.81
N GLU A 216 18.54 1.44 -15.73
CA GLU A 216 18.95 1.60 -17.13
C GLU A 216 18.15 2.71 -17.83
N LYS A 217 16.82 2.69 -17.67
CA LYS A 217 15.89 3.63 -18.32
C LYS A 217 15.79 4.98 -17.62
N TYR A 218 15.75 4.99 -16.29
CA TYR A 218 15.49 6.19 -15.48
C TYR A 218 16.63 6.46 -14.50
N LYS A 219 17.87 6.54 -15.01
CA LYS A 219 19.11 6.77 -14.23
C LYS A 219 19.01 7.93 -13.23
N TRP A 220 18.30 8.99 -13.62
CA TRP A 220 18.12 10.19 -12.81
C TRP A 220 17.18 9.99 -11.62
N SER A 221 16.28 9.00 -11.68
CA SER A 221 15.28 8.77 -10.65
C SER A 221 15.80 7.78 -9.62
N ARG A 222 15.69 8.15 -8.35
CA ARG A 222 15.99 7.22 -7.25
C ARG A 222 14.74 6.46 -6.88
N MET A 223 14.84 5.13 -6.90
CA MET A 223 13.73 4.27 -6.48
C MET A 223 13.35 4.54 -5.04
N ASN A 224 12.05 4.59 -4.77
CA ASN A 224 11.60 4.72 -3.40
C ASN A 224 12.02 3.48 -2.58
N PRO A 225 12.27 3.63 -1.27
CA PRO A 225 12.80 2.53 -0.50
C PRO A 225 11.85 1.31 -0.40
N SER A 226 10.52 1.52 -0.44
CA SER A 226 9.54 0.44 -0.35
C SER A 226 9.54 -0.46 -1.58
N THR A 227 9.67 0.11 -2.77
CA THR A 227 9.88 -0.67 -4.00
C THR A 227 11.25 -1.36 -4.00
N HIS A 228 12.30 -0.73 -3.47
CA HIS A 228 13.59 -1.43 -3.31
C HIS A 228 13.48 -2.67 -2.42
N LYS A 229 12.78 -2.59 -1.27
CA LYS A 229 12.54 -3.78 -0.42
C LYS A 229 11.72 -4.84 -1.14
N LEU A 230 10.72 -4.44 -1.93
CA LEU A 230 9.93 -5.37 -2.74
C LEU A 230 10.83 -6.15 -3.71
N LEU A 231 11.68 -5.44 -4.46
CA LEU A 231 12.51 -6.05 -5.52
C LEU A 231 13.74 -6.79 -4.99
N MET A 232 14.49 -6.21 -4.06
CA MET A 232 15.76 -6.78 -3.59
C MET A 232 15.61 -7.73 -2.41
N HIS A 233 14.54 -7.58 -1.62
CA HIS A 233 14.37 -8.33 -0.37
C HIS A 233 13.04 -9.09 -0.29
N GLY A 234 12.11 -8.90 -1.23
CA GLY A 234 10.78 -9.50 -1.15
C GLY A 234 10.83 -11.03 -1.11
N CYS A 235 11.67 -11.65 -1.96
CA CYS A 235 11.87 -13.09 -1.96
C CYS A 235 12.60 -13.58 -0.70
N GLN A 236 13.66 -12.89 -0.26
CA GLN A 236 14.40 -13.20 0.97
C GLN A 236 13.50 -13.20 2.21
N ILE A 237 12.61 -12.20 2.31
CA ILE A 237 11.59 -12.10 3.35
C ILE A 237 10.61 -13.27 3.23
N SER A 238 10.09 -13.52 2.03
CA SER A 238 9.09 -14.57 1.80
C SER A 238 9.59 -15.97 2.17
N ARG A 239 10.89 -16.25 2.01
CA ARG A 239 11.52 -17.51 2.42
C ARG A 239 11.47 -17.77 3.94
N LYS A 240 11.32 -16.72 4.76
CA LYS A 240 11.23 -16.87 6.23
C LYS A 240 9.85 -17.30 6.72
N PHE A 241 8.85 -17.30 5.85
CA PHE A 241 7.46 -17.58 6.22
C PHE A 241 6.98 -18.92 5.66
N PRO A 242 6.20 -19.69 6.43
CA PRO A 242 5.71 -21.00 6.01
C PRO A 242 4.54 -20.91 5.02
N LEU A 243 3.88 -19.76 4.93
CA LEU A 243 2.74 -19.50 4.05
C LEU A 243 3.03 -18.32 3.12
N PRO A 244 2.29 -18.18 2.01
CA PRO A 244 2.42 -17.04 1.11
C PRO A 244 2.36 -15.71 1.87
N ILE A 245 3.26 -14.79 1.52
CA ILE A 245 3.48 -13.56 2.30
C ILE A 245 2.23 -12.69 2.47
N GLN A 246 1.24 -12.79 1.57
CA GLN A 246 -0.03 -12.09 1.67
C GLN A 246 -0.80 -12.42 2.97
N TYR A 247 -0.66 -13.62 3.54
CA TYR A 247 -1.28 -13.99 4.81
C TYR A 247 -0.69 -13.24 6.01
N PHE A 248 0.52 -12.70 5.85
CA PHE A 248 1.25 -11.94 6.86
C PHE A 248 1.16 -10.43 6.64
N SER A 249 0.27 -9.98 5.75
CA SER A 249 0.10 -8.57 5.38
C SER A 249 -0.66 -7.76 6.45
N GLU A 250 -0.36 -6.47 6.52
CA GLU A 250 -0.98 -5.52 7.46
C GLU A 250 -2.39 -5.07 7.05
N ASP A 251 -2.84 -5.39 5.83
CA ASP A 251 -4.14 -4.99 5.25
C ASP A 251 -5.31 -5.24 6.21
N SER A 252 -5.26 -6.40 6.88
CA SER A 252 -6.31 -6.84 7.80
C SER A 252 -6.39 -5.94 9.04
N SER A 253 -5.23 -5.56 9.60
CA SER A 253 -5.18 -4.66 10.76
C SER A 253 -5.68 -3.26 10.43
N GLU A 254 -5.35 -2.74 9.25
CA GLU A 254 -5.84 -1.42 8.82
C GLU A 254 -7.36 -1.41 8.61
N ALA A 255 -7.92 -2.49 8.03
CA ALA A 255 -9.37 -2.66 7.92
C ALA A 255 -10.03 -2.69 9.31
N TRP A 256 -9.40 -3.37 10.28
CA TRP A 256 -9.85 -3.38 11.68
C TRP A 256 -9.81 -1.99 12.32
N HIS A 257 -8.82 -1.16 12.03
CA HIS A 257 -8.79 0.22 12.54
C HIS A 257 -9.99 1.05 12.04
N LYS A 258 -10.40 0.88 10.77
CA LYS A 258 -11.61 1.53 10.24
C LYS A 258 -12.86 1.08 11.00
N LEU A 259 -12.96 -0.22 11.29
CA LEU A 259 -14.08 -0.79 12.04
C LEU A 259 -14.11 -0.31 13.49
N ASN A 260 -12.95 -0.26 14.15
CA ASN A 260 -12.83 0.22 15.53
C ASN A 260 -13.22 1.70 15.64
N ARG A 261 -12.79 2.57 14.71
CA ARG A 261 -13.22 3.97 14.67
C ARG A 261 -14.74 4.10 14.49
N ARG A 262 -15.34 3.31 13.60
CA ARG A 262 -16.80 3.29 13.41
C ARG A 262 -17.52 2.84 14.68
N ASN A 263 -17.03 1.81 15.35
CA ASN A 263 -17.60 1.30 16.59
C ASN A 263 -17.46 2.29 17.75
N PHE A 264 -16.37 3.04 17.80
CA PHE A 264 -16.13 4.06 18.82
C PHE A 264 -17.14 5.22 18.72
N ASN A 265 -17.52 5.59 17.50
CA ASN A 265 -18.49 6.68 17.27
C ASN A 265 -19.94 6.19 17.41
N ASN A 266 -20.28 5.05 16.79
CA ASN A 266 -21.67 4.65 16.58
C ASN A 266 -22.06 3.33 17.25
N GLY A 267 -21.11 2.62 17.86
CA GLY A 267 -21.29 1.23 18.31
C GLY A 267 -20.95 0.97 19.77
N SER A 268 -20.79 2.02 20.57
CA SER A 268 -20.40 1.97 21.98
C SER A 268 -21.18 2.97 22.81
N ARG A 269 -21.36 2.68 24.09
CA ARG A 269 -21.95 3.61 25.05
C ARG A 269 -21.07 4.86 25.18
N GLN A 270 -21.68 6.04 25.06
CA GLN A 270 -21.00 7.34 25.21
C GLN A 270 -21.11 7.89 26.64
N THR A 271 -21.41 7.03 27.62
CA THR A 271 -21.58 7.43 29.04
C THR A 271 -20.26 7.72 29.73
N SER A 272 -19.19 7.01 29.35
CA SER A 272 -17.85 7.23 29.89
C SER A 272 -16.81 6.71 28.91
N HIS A 273 -15.59 7.24 29.03
CA HIS A 273 -14.48 6.81 28.21
C HIS A 273 -14.13 5.33 28.39
N ALA A 274 -14.16 4.84 29.64
CA ALA A 274 -13.90 3.44 29.97
C ALA A 274 -14.95 2.51 29.34
N ASN A 275 -16.23 2.88 29.43
CA ASN A 275 -17.32 2.08 28.82
C ASN A 275 -17.17 2.02 27.30
N ARG A 276 -16.78 3.13 26.67
CA ARG A 276 -16.54 3.19 25.23
C ARG A 276 -15.42 2.25 24.77
N ILE A 277 -14.29 2.27 25.46
CA ILE A 277 -13.16 1.37 25.20
C ILE A 277 -13.57 -0.09 25.38
N LEU A 278 -14.26 -0.39 26.49
CA LEU A 278 -14.72 -1.74 26.81
C LEU A 278 -15.67 -2.28 25.73
N ASP A 279 -16.62 -1.47 25.27
CA ASP A 279 -17.59 -1.86 24.25
C ASP A 279 -16.89 -2.12 22.90
N VAL A 280 -15.95 -1.26 22.49
CA VAL A 280 -15.17 -1.47 21.27
C VAL A 280 -14.32 -2.73 21.36
N PHE A 281 -13.69 -2.98 22.51
CA PHE A 281 -12.89 -4.18 22.76
C PHE A 281 -13.75 -5.45 22.70
N ASN A 282 -14.86 -5.47 23.42
CA ASN A 282 -15.79 -6.61 23.42
C ASN A 282 -16.30 -6.88 22.00
N LYS A 283 -16.68 -5.83 21.26
CA LYS A 283 -17.13 -5.96 19.87
C LYS A 283 -16.04 -6.50 18.96
N ALA A 284 -14.78 -6.11 19.16
CA ALA A 284 -13.66 -6.68 18.42
C ALA A 284 -13.48 -8.19 18.72
N ILE A 285 -13.67 -8.62 19.97
CA ILE A 285 -13.66 -10.05 20.34
C ILE A 285 -14.77 -10.81 19.61
N TYR A 286 -16.03 -10.36 19.71
CA TYR A 286 -17.15 -11.08 19.09
C TYR A 286 -17.04 -11.16 17.56
N LEU A 287 -16.53 -10.10 16.93
CA LEU A 287 -16.35 -10.06 15.47
C LEU A 287 -15.13 -10.87 14.99
N SER A 288 -14.17 -11.16 15.87
CA SER A 288 -13.02 -12.03 15.56
C SER A 288 -13.22 -13.47 16.04
N ASP A 289 -14.32 -13.78 16.73
CA ASP A 289 -14.65 -15.14 17.17
C ASP A 289 -14.80 -16.06 15.94
N PRO A 290 -14.01 -17.14 15.84
CA PRO A 290 -14.07 -18.07 14.72
C PRO A 290 -15.43 -18.75 14.58
N LYS A 291 -16.09 -19.11 15.69
CA LYS A 291 -17.40 -19.77 15.69
C LYS A 291 -18.48 -18.87 15.12
N ILE A 292 -18.50 -17.59 15.51
CA ILE A 292 -19.42 -16.59 14.95
C ILE A 292 -19.08 -16.31 13.49
N SER A 293 -17.79 -16.10 13.20
CA SER A 293 -17.31 -15.83 11.85
C SER A 293 -17.67 -16.97 10.88
N MET A 294 -17.64 -18.22 11.33
CA MET A 294 -17.94 -19.39 10.50
C MET A 294 -19.42 -19.52 10.09
N VAL A 295 -20.37 -18.91 10.82
CA VAL A 295 -21.81 -19.01 10.52
C VAL A 295 -22.14 -18.62 9.09
N HIS A 296 -21.51 -17.56 8.58
CA HIS A 296 -21.73 -17.06 7.21
C HIS A 296 -20.60 -17.43 6.23
N LEU A 297 -19.80 -18.44 6.55
CA LEU A 297 -18.65 -18.82 5.72
C LEU A 297 -19.08 -19.21 4.30
N GLN A 298 -20.12 -20.03 4.16
CA GLN A 298 -20.61 -20.46 2.85
C GLN A 298 -21.07 -19.28 1.99
N ASN A 299 -21.78 -18.32 2.57
CA ASN A 299 -22.20 -17.11 1.84
C ASN A 299 -20.98 -16.32 1.36
N ARG A 300 -19.98 -16.12 2.22
CA ARG A 300 -18.74 -15.42 1.82
C ARG A 300 -17.97 -16.15 0.72
N LEU A 301 -18.00 -17.49 0.71
CA LEU A 301 -17.38 -18.29 -0.34
C LEU A 301 -18.10 -18.11 -1.69
N LYS A 302 -19.44 -17.98 -1.69
CA LYS A 302 -20.21 -17.71 -2.93
C LYS A 302 -19.85 -16.36 -3.56
N PHE A 303 -19.57 -15.35 -2.76
CA PHE A 303 -19.15 -14.03 -3.25
C PHE A 303 -17.66 -13.97 -3.60
N HIS A 304 -16.89 -15.01 -3.27
CA HIS A 304 -15.47 -15.05 -3.62
C HIS A 304 -15.30 -15.42 -5.09
N ARG A 305 -15.13 -14.42 -5.94
CA ARG A 305 -14.79 -14.63 -7.36
C ARG A 305 -13.38 -15.20 -7.45
N THR A 306 -13.19 -16.27 -8.22
CA THR A 306 -11.87 -16.73 -8.63
C THR A 306 -11.21 -15.61 -9.42
N LYS A 307 -9.99 -15.23 -9.02
CA LYS A 307 -9.23 -14.20 -9.71
C LYS A 307 -8.42 -14.86 -10.80
N ASP A 308 -8.67 -14.47 -12.05
CA ASP A 308 -7.82 -14.89 -13.16
C ASP A 308 -6.47 -14.16 -13.06
N TYR A 309 -5.39 -14.90 -13.28
CA TYR A 309 -4.03 -14.38 -13.27
C TYR A 309 -3.50 -14.34 -14.71
N PRO A 310 -2.76 -13.29 -15.11
CA PRO A 310 -2.04 -13.29 -16.39
C PRO A 310 -1.07 -14.47 -16.48
N ASP A 311 -0.84 -14.98 -17.69
CA ASP A 311 0.04 -16.14 -17.93
C ASP A 311 1.46 -15.89 -17.41
N GLU A 312 1.95 -14.66 -17.51
CA GLU A 312 3.25 -14.22 -17.00
C GLU A 312 3.36 -14.39 -15.49
N VAL A 313 2.25 -14.24 -14.76
CA VAL A 313 2.19 -14.40 -13.30
C VAL A 313 2.06 -15.86 -12.91
N VAL A 314 1.27 -16.63 -13.66
CA VAL A 314 1.07 -18.07 -13.43
C VAL A 314 2.39 -18.83 -13.56
N ASP A 315 3.31 -18.36 -14.39
CA ASP A 315 4.64 -18.93 -14.58
C ASP A 315 5.53 -18.90 -13.31
N PHE A 316 5.19 -18.07 -12.32
CA PHE A 316 5.87 -18.03 -11.01
C PHE A 316 5.19 -18.92 -9.95
N PHE A 317 4.06 -19.56 -10.26
CA PHE A 317 3.36 -20.40 -9.29
C PHE A 317 3.98 -21.81 -9.27
N VAL A 318 4.18 -22.34 -8.05
CA VAL A 318 4.56 -23.74 -7.89
C VAL A 318 3.36 -24.60 -8.28
N ARG A 319 3.46 -25.30 -9.41
CA ARG A 319 2.45 -26.27 -9.84
C ARG A 319 2.47 -27.47 -8.90
N ASN A 320 1.63 -27.46 -7.88
CA ASN A 320 1.33 -28.66 -7.12
C ASN A 320 0.54 -29.61 -8.03
N THR A 321 1.17 -30.66 -8.55
CA THR A 321 0.40 -31.84 -8.97
C THR A 321 -0.04 -32.57 -7.70
N PRO A 322 -1.34 -32.86 -7.57
CA PRO A 322 -1.90 -34.04 -8.21
C PRO A 322 -3.18 -33.77 -9.00
N LYS A 323 -3.39 -34.60 -10.04
CA LYS A 323 -4.68 -34.79 -10.71
C LYS A 323 -5.75 -35.12 -9.65
N ASN A 324 -6.82 -34.34 -9.63
CA ASN A 324 -8.18 -34.88 -9.54
C ASN A 324 -9.04 -34.05 -10.49
N THR A 325 -9.54 -34.74 -11.50
CA THR A 325 -10.66 -34.32 -12.34
C THR A 325 -11.91 -34.11 -11.48
N ASP A 326 -12.88 -33.40 -12.06
CA ASP A 326 -14.24 -33.14 -11.58
C ASP A 326 -14.35 -31.80 -10.81
N ASP A 327 -15.11 -30.78 -11.23
CA ASP A 327 -16.08 -30.66 -12.32
C ASP A 327 -16.09 -29.22 -12.85
N SER A 328 -16.19 -29.12 -14.17
CA SER A 328 -16.46 -27.89 -14.89
C SER A 328 -17.97 -27.58 -14.88
N GLU A 329 -18.38 -26.53 -14.19
CA GLU A 329 -19.62 -25.81 -14.55
C GLU A 329 -19.37 -24.29 -14.46
N LYS A 330 -19.05 -23.70 -15.62
CA LYS A 330 -19.13 -22.25 -15.83
C LYS A 330 -20.60 -21.89 -16.03
N GLN A 331 -21.24 -21.28 -15.03
CA GLN A 331 -22.46 -20.51 -15.25
C GLN A 331 -22.10 -19.04 -15.48
N THR A 332 -22.26 -18.61 -16.72
CA THR A 332 -22.34 -17.20 -17.14
C THR A 332 -23.61 -16.58 -16.58
N THR A 333 -23.49 -15.57 -15.71
CA THR A 333 -24.59 -14.66 -15.38
C THR A 333 -24.19 -13.23 -15.66
N LYS A 334 -25.00 -12.59 -16.50
CA LYS A 334 -24.94 -11.20 -16.96
C LYS A 334 -24.94 -10.18 -15.81
N ASP A 335 -24.29 -9.07 -16.10
CA ASP A 335 -24.21 -7.84 -15.33
C ASP A 335 -25.55 -7.41 -14.71
N ARG A 336 -25.53 -7.18 -13.39
CA ARG A 336 -26.34 -6.17 -12.68
C ARG A 336 -25.58 -5.74 -11.43
N ASP A 337 -24.90 -4.60 -11.54
CA ASP A 337 -24.41 -3.84 -10.41
C ASP A 337 -25.58 -3.05 -9.82
N GLU A 338 -26.15 -3.54 -8.72
CA GLU A 338 -27.00 -2.77 -7.83
C GLU A 338 -26.59 -3.07 -6.38
N ASP A 339 -25.52 -2.42 -5.91
CA ASP A 339 -25.32 -2.18 -4.49
C ASP A 339 -25.70 -0.73 -4.21
N ASN A 340 -27.00 -0.56 -3.96
CA ASN A 340 -27.62 0.68 -3.51
C ASN A 340 -27.39 0.83 -2.01
N SER A 341 -26.29 1.49 -1.61
CA SER A 341 -26.18 2.09 -0.28
C SER A 341 -26.59 3.54 -0.39
N SER A 342 -27.81 3.82 0.06
CA SER A 342 -28.46 5.13 0.18
C SER A 342 -27.48 6.30 0.39
N GLU A 343 -27.26 7.06 -0.69
CA GLU A 343 -26.79 8.44 -0.65
C GLU A 343 -27.99 9.32 -0.27
N THR A 344 -27.90 9.97 0.88
CA THR A 344 -28.73 11.14 1.16
C THR A 344 -27.81 12.26 1.59
N SER A 345 -27.85 13.35 0.82
CA SER A 345 -27.32 14.70 1.10
C SER A 345 -25.90 15.06 0.61
N ASP A 346 -25.56 14.81 -0.66
CA ASP A 346 -24.33 15.34 -1.27
C ASP A 346 -24.55 16.45 -2.33
N CYS A 347 -25.79 16.84 -2.66
CA CYS A 347 -26.04 17.85 -3.70
C CYS A 347 -25.61 19.28 -3.30
N ASP A 348 -25.73 19.66 -2.03
CA ASP A 348 -25.40 21.02 -1.57
C ASP A 348 -23.87 21.22 -1.37
N GLU A 349 -23.11 20.12 -1.18
CA GLU A 349 -21.65 20.18 -1.05
C GLU A 349 -20.93 20.38 -2.40
N VAL A 350 -21.55 19.92 -3.50
CA VAL A 350 -20.98 20.04 -4.86
C VAL A 350 -21.02 21.49 -5.36
N GLU A 351 -22.11 22.24 -5.14
CA GLU A 351 -22.18 23.66 -5.52
C GLU A 351 -21.23 24.55 -4.70
N THR A 352 -21.08 24.23 -3.41
CA THR A 352 -20.13 24.91 -2.51
C THR A 352 -18.68 24.66 -2.96
N MET A 353 -18.36 23.44 -3.42
CA MET A 353 -17.05 23.10 -3.98
C MET A 353 -16.75 23.76 -5.33
N ILE A 354 -17.72 23.85 -6.24
CA ILE A 354 -17.55 24.52 -7.53
C ILE A 354 -17.24 26.01 -7.33
N SER A 355 -17.91 26.64 -6.36
CA SER A 355 -17.69 28.04 -5.99
C SER A 355 -16.28 28.27 -5.42
N ALA A 356 -15.79 27.38 -4.56
CA ALA A 356 -14.44 27.45 -4.01
C ALA A 356 -13.33 27.25 -5.07
N ILE A 357 -13.54 26.36 -6.04
CA ILE A 357 -12.60 26.15 -7.17
C ILE A 357 -12.56 27.37 -8.10
N ALA A 358 -13.70 27.99 -8.35
CA ALA A 358 -13.79 29.21 -9.16
C ALA A 358 -13.14 30.41 -8.46
N GLU A 359 -13.26 30.52 -7.14
CA GLU A 359 -12.62 31.56 -6.34
C GLU A 359 -11.11 31.38 -6.27
N GLN A 360 -10.62 30.15 -6.05
CA GLN A 360 -9.19 29.86 -6.06
C GLN A 360 -8.55 30.07 -7.44
N SER A 361 -9.30 29.79 -8.52
CA SER A 361 -8.83 30.05 -9.89
C SER A 361 -8.77 31.56 -10.19
N ARG A 362 -9.71 32.36 -9.66
CA ARG A 362 -9.68 33.82 -9.78
C ARG A 362 -8.53 34.43 -9.01
N ASN A 363 -8.31 34.03 -7.75
CA ASN A 363 -7.22 34.56 -6.93
C ASN A 363 -5.84 34.26 -7.55
N ASN A 364 -5.64 33.06 -8.10
CA ASN A 364 -4.41 32.70 -8.81
C ASN A 364 -4.19 33.51 -10.10
N ALA A 365 -5.27 33.91 -10.79
CA ALA A 365 -5.17 34.74 -12.00
C ALA A 365 -4.81 36.19 -11.65
N THR A 366 -5.35 36.72 -10.54
CA THR A 366 -5.02 38.05 -10.02
C THR A 366 -3.56 38.14 -9.56
N GLU A 367 -3.07 37.15 -8.80
CA GLU A 367 -1.65 37.10 -8.39
C GLU A 367 -0.71 37.03 -9.60
N LEU A 368 -1.07 36.28 -10.66
CA LEU A 368 -0.27 36.20 -11.88
C LEU A 368 -0.24 37.53 -12.65
N ALA A 369 -1.32 38.30 -12.60
CA ALA A 369 -1.41 39.62 -13.23
C ALA A 369 -0.55 40.65 -12.48
N GLU A 370 -0.61 40.68 -11.14
CA GLU A 370 0.21 41.56 -10.30
C GLU A 370 1.71 41.28 -10.48
N VAL A 371 2.11 40.01 -10.56
CA VAL A 371 3.50 39.62 -10.81
C VAL A 371 3.96 40.08 -12.20
N LYS A 372 3.11 40.00 -13.23
CA LYS A 372 3.43 40.48 -14.59
C LYS A 372 3.57 42.00 -14.65
N GLU A 373 2.72 42.73 -13.95
CA GLU A 373 2.74 44.19 -13.88
C GLU A 373 3.98 44.69 -13.12
N SER A 374 4.33 44.02 -12.01
CA SER A 374 5.56 44.29 -11.27
C SER A 374 6.81 44.01 -12.12
N LEU A 375 6.80 42.93 -12.92
CA LEU A 375 7.88 42.62 -13.88
C LEU A 375 7.99 43.65 -15.01
N ALA A 376 6.86 44.17 -15.49
CA ALA A 376 6.83 45.22 -16.51
C ALA A 376 7.39 46.54 -15.97
N SER A 377 7.00 46.94 -14.75
CA SER A 377 7.52 48.14 -14.08
C SER A 377 9.03 48.02 -13.79
N MET A 378 9.51 46.84 -13.41
CA MET A 378 10.95 46.61 -13.24
C MET A 378 11.73 46.69 -14.56
N LYS A 379 11.16 46.19 -15.67
CA LYS A 379 11.77 46.31 -17.00
C LYS A 379 11.87 47.77 -17.44
N GLU A 380 10.81 48.56 -17.28
CA GLU A 380 10.81 49.99 -17.64
C GLU A 380 11.83 50.81 -16.83
N ARG A 381 11.98 50.52 -15.54
CA ARG A 381 13.02 51.16 -14.71
C ARG A 381 14.43 50.79 -15.15
N HIS A 382 14.63 49.55 -15.62
CA HIS A 382 15.91 49.10 -16.14
C HIS A 382 16.25 49.74 -17.50
N THR A 383 15.26 49.97 -18.38
CA THR A 383 15.46 50.70 -19.64
C THR A 383 15.65 52.20 -19.46
N ALA A 384 15.20 52.79 -18.35
CA ALA A 384 15.43 54.20 -18.04
C ALA A 384 16.80 54.49 -17.38
N LEU A 385 17.52 53.44 -16.96
CA LEU A 385 18.84 53.52 -16.31
C LEU A 385 20.00 53.12 -17.24
N CYS A 386 19.70 52.70 -18.48
CA CYS A 386 20.65 52.51 -19.59
C CYS A 386 20.39 53.60 -20.63
#